data_AF-A0A524BIJ4-F1
#
_entry.id   AF-A0A524BIJ4-F1
#
_cell.length_a   1.000
_cell.length_b   1.000
_cell.length_c   1.000
_cell.angle_alpha   90.00
_cell.angle_beta   90.00
_cell.angle_gamma   90.00
#
_symmetry.space_group_name_H-M   'P 1'
#
loop_
_entity.id
_entity.type
_entity.pdbx_description
1 polymer ?
#
loop_
_entity_poly.entity_id
_entity_poly.type
_entity_poly.pdbx_seq_one_letter_code
_entity_poly.pdbx_strand_id
1 'polypeptide(L)'
;MRRAGAGGVLLLSAALVVGALGVAAPGASASTAVAGRPCKVSGQEATDAQGRTLVCQKNRKGKLVWTVKKTTPTPTGPPYQWWGTWQDGWKKVGSPPPCPADLSTLFTRLPFDLDDVPSIVRPGYLNPHSGYKPHGHVRFMPPDVAGQPDAVVNSRQVIYAPADGWVYAAGVYRESYTPGNDQVILDFFVDCGVMWRFDHLRQGHLSPAMAEAIKGVPMREDSQTRFITPVRVKAGDILATAVGITSCDVAVAVGCPGPGPNLFVDFGVYDPRQLNEAARSDPSFLAGPNVGSLKGIGLCWIDLFPASKAAIEARAEGTSDYCKV
;
A
#
# COMPACT_ATOMS: atom_id res chain seq x y z
N MET A 1 -54.53 -49.04 17.18
CA MET A 1 -54.06 -48.89 18.58
C MET A 1 -53.22 -47.61 18.65
N ARG A 2 -53.81 -46.46 18.97
CA ARG A 2 -53.56 -45.67 20.20
C ARG A 2 -52.16 -45.88 20.82
N ARG A 3 -51.30 -44.87 20.77
CA ARG A 3 -51.09 -43.93 21.89
C ARG A 3 -50.22 -42.74 21.46
N ALA A 4 -50.76 -41.55 21.74
CA ALA A 4 -50.06 -40.29 21.77
C ALA A 4 -49.18 -40.21 23.04
N GLY A 5 -48.03 -39.53 22.92
CA GLY A 5 -47.20 -39.10 24.04
C GLY A 5 -46.79 -37.65 23.80
N ALA A 6 -47.41 -36.75 24.55
CA ALA A 6 -47.12 -35.33 24.61
C ALA A 6 -46.00 -35.05 25.64
N GLY A 7 -45.30 -33.94 25.46
CA GLY A 7 -44.41 -33.34 26.46
C GLY A 7 -43.06 -32.98 25.85
N GLY A 8 -42.53 -31.77 25.94
CA GLY A 8 -43.02 -30.53 26.50
C GLY A 8 -42.06 -29.46 25.99
N VAL A 9 -42.58 -28.32 25.56
CA VAL A 9 -41.78 -27.19 25.08
C VAL A 9 -41.16 -26.54 26.31
N LEU A 10 -39.85 -26.71 26.48
CA LEU A 10 -39.07 -25.98 27.48
C LEU A 10 -38.80 -24.58 26.93
N LEU A 11 -39.66 -23.62 27.30
CA LEU A 11 -39.39 -22.20 27.15
C LEU A 11 -38.27 -21.82 28.13
N LEU A 12 -37.03 -21.77 27.65
CA LEU A 12 -35.96 -21.08 28.36
C LEU A 12 -36.21 -19.56 28.25
N SER A 13 -36.73 -18.99 29.34
CA SER A 13 -36.73 -17.55 29.59
C SER A 13 -35.28 -17.07 29.70
N ALA A 14 -34.76 -16.49 28.63
CA ALA A 14 -33.54 -15.69 28.69
C ALA A 14 -33.86 -14.40 29.44
N ALA A 15 -33.40 -14.33 30.69
CA ALA A 15 -33.41 -13.10 31.47
C ALA A 15 -32.61 -12.02 30.72
N LEU A 16 -33.29 -10.96 30.33
CA LEU A 16 -32.66 -9.71 29.90
C LEU A 16 -31.83 -9.18 31.09
N VAL A 17 -30.52 -9.38 31.05
CA VAL A 17 -29.60 -8.55 31.82
C VAL A 17 -29.58 -7.20 31.12
N VAL A 18 -30.42 -6.29 31.61
CA VAL A 18 -30.29 -4.86 31.32
C VAL A 18 -29.02 -4.39 32.02
N GLY A 19 -27.89 -4.61 31.34
CA GLY A 19 -26.66 -3.92 31.68
C GLY A 19 -26.94 -2.44 31.50
N ALA A 20 -26.91 -1.70 32.60
CA ALA A 20 -26.94 -0.25 32.58
C ALA A 20 -25.75 0.24 31.75
N LEU A 21 -25.99 0.47 30.47
CA LEU A 21 -25.23 1.41 29.67
C LEU A 21 -25.40 2.75 30.38
N GLY A 22 -24.46 3.04 31.27
CA GLY A 22 -24.19 4.39 31.69
C GLY A 22 -23.93 5.18 30.43
N VAL A 23 -24.97 5.85 29.94
CA VAL A 23 -24.82 6.99 29.06
C VAL A 23 -23.95 7.94 29.86
N ALA A 24 -22.66 7.94 29.54
CA ALA A 24 -21.78 9.02 29.94
C ALA A 24 -22.43 10.27 29.36
N ALA A 25 -23.14 11.00 30.22
CA ALA A 25 -23.50 12.36 29.94
C ALA A 25 -22.23 13.06 29.45
N PRO A 26 -22.29 13.90 28.40
CA PRO A 26 -21.20 14.79 28.06
C PRO A 26 -21.06 15.82 29.19
N GLY A 27 -20.49 15.39 30.29
CA GLY A 27 -20.22 16.15 31.50
C GLY A 27 -18.85 16.80 31.38
N ALA A 28 -18.78 17.86 30.59
CA ALA A 28 -17.98 19.07 30.84
C ALA A 28 -18.03 19.94 29.58
N SER A 29 -18.50 21.17 29.75
CA SER A 29 -18.68 22.20 28.72
C SER A 29 -17.65 22.19 27.60
N ALA A 30 -18.10 21.85 26.40
CA ALA A 30 -17.46 22.27 25.17
C ALA A 30 -17.70 23.78 24.99
N SER A 31 -16.72 24.63 25.33
CA SER A 31 -16.46 25.94 24.66
C SER A 31 -15.35 26.82 25.30
N THR A 32 -14.30 26.28 25.93
CA THR A 32 -13.22 27.15 26.50
C THR A 32 -11.82 26.93 25.91
N ALA A 33 -11.66 26.00 24.97
CA ALA A 33 -10.38 25.84 24.29
C ALA A 33 -10.19 27.03 23.33
N VAL A 34 -9.24 27.90 23.67
CA VAL A 34 -8.87 29.08 22.87
C VAL A 34 -7.36 29.04 22.67
N ALA A 35 -6.90 29.20 21.44
CA ALA A 35 -5.48 29.21 21.13
C ALA A 35 -4.72 30.22 22.00
N GLY A 36 -3.58 29.80 22.55
CA GLY A 36 -2.76 30.58 23.48
C GLY A 36 -3.20 30.51 24.96
N ARG A 37 -4.39 29.96 25.27
CA ARG A 37 -4.81 29.76 26.67
C ARG A 37 -4.17 28.52 27.29
N PRO A 38 -3.95 28.52 28.62
CA PRO A 38 -3.43 27.36 29.33
C PRO A 38 -4.31 26.12 29.15
N CYS A 39 -3.67 24.97 29.14
CA CYS A 39 -4.32 23.66 29.13
C CYS A 39 -3.61 22.73 30.14
N LYS A 40 -4.29 21.67 30.58
CA LYS A 40 -3.82 20.84 31.70
C LYS A 40 -3.04 19.60 31.26
N VAL A 41 -3.40 19.02 30.12
CA VAL A 41 -2.91 17.70 29.70
C VAL A 41 -2.26 17.81 28.32
N SER A 42 -0.95 17.60 28.25
CA SER A 42 -0.23 17.55 26.97
C SER A 42 -0.83 16.50 26.05
N GLY A 43 -1.03 16.83 24.77
CA GLY A 43 -1.65 15.95 23.79
C GLY A 43 -3.19 15.94 23.80
N GLN A 44 -3.84 16.60 24.77
CA GLN A 44 -5.30 16.75 24.75
C GLN A 44 -5.73 17.53 23.51
N GLU A 45 -6.80 17.07 22.85
CA GLU A 45 -7.43 17.77 21.73
C GLU A 45 -8.74 18.43 22.15
N ALA A 46 -9.09 19.52 21.48
CA ALA A 46 -10.36 20.22 21.64
C ALA A 46 -10.72 20.95 20.34
N THR A 47 -11.97 21.39 20.21
CA THR A 47 -12.40 22.24 19.10
C THR A 47 -12.74 23.63 19.65
N ASP A 48 -12.25 24.68 19.01
CA ASP A 48 -12.59 26.05 19.40
C ASP A 48 -13.94 26.52 18.83
N ALA A 49 -14.36 27.72 19.22
CA ALA A 49 -15.61 28.32 18.74
C ALA A 49 -15.63 28.58 17.21
N GLN A 50 -14.47 28.51 16.54
CA GLN A 50 -14.34 28.63 15.08
C GLN A 50 -14.29 27.26 14.38
N GLY A 51 -14.52 26.16 15.10
CA GLY A 51 -14.48 24.81 14.54
C GLY A 51 -13.08 24.27 14.27
N ARG A 52 -12.01 24.95 14.74
CA ARG A 52 -10.62 24.51 14.54
C ARG A 52 -10.22 23.52 15.63
N THR A 53 -9.53 22.46 15.23
CA THR A 53 -8.90 21.54 16.19
C THR A 53 -7.71 22.22 16.86
N LEU A 54 -7.70 22.22 18.19
CA LEU A 54 -6.62 22.67 19.04
C LEU A 54 -5.97 21.46 19.71
N VAL A 55 -4.65 21.51 19.90
CA VAL A 55 -3.87 20.53 20.67
C VAL A 55 -3.16 21.23 21.82
N CYS A 56 -3.18 20.63 23.01
CA CYS A 56 -2.48 21.12 24.18
C CYS A 56 -0.99 20.73 24.11
N GLN A 57 -0.10 21.72 24.02
CA GLN A 57 1.35 21.47 23.93
C GLN A 57 2.17 22.60 24.57
N LYS A 58 3.47 22.36 24.82
CA LYS A 58 4.36 23.35 25.44
C LYS A 58 4.71 24.46 24.44
N ASN A 59 4.57 25.71 24.85
CA ASN A 59 5.10 26.86 24.10
C ASN A 59 6.61 27.04 24.30
N ARG A 60 7.21 28.04 23.64
CA ARG A 60 8.64 28.39 23.77
C ARG A 60 9.11 28.71 25.20
N LYS A 61 8.17 28.97 26.12
CA LYS A 61 8.44 29.22 27.54
C LYS A 61 8.17 27.99 28.41
N GLY A 62 7.99 26.81 27.81
CA GLY A 62 7.75 25.54 28.50
C GLY A 62 6.34 25.38 29.09
N LYS A 63 5.42 26.32 28.88
CA LYS A 63 4.06 26.28 29.44
C LYS A 63 3.09 25.57 28.49
N LEU A 64 2.25 24.69 29.03
CA LEU A 64 1.18 24.03 28.28
C LEU A 64 0.10 25.04 27.87
N VAL A 65 -0.11 25.18 26.57
CA VAL A 65 -1.14 26.03 25.98
C VAL A 65 -1.83 25.33 24.82
N TRP A 66 -3.08 25.68 24.58
CA TRP A 66 -3.79 25.29 23.38
C TRP A 66 -3.13 25.93 22.16
N THR A 67 -2.83 25.13 21.16
CA THR A 67 -2.31 25.62 19.88
C THR A 67 -3.20 25.10 18.77
N VAL A 68 -3.45 25.92 17.75
CA VAL A 68 -4.16 25.44 16.55
C VAL A 68 -3.36 24.28 15.97
N LYS A 69 -3.98 23.10 15.91
CA LYS A 69 -3.41 21.97 15.19
C LYS A 69 -3.33 22.43 13.74
N LYS A 70 -2.12 22.62 13.22
CA LYS A 70 -1.94 22.87 11.79
C LYS A 70 -2.45 21.63 11.10
N THR A 71 -3.68 21.68 10.61
CA THR A 71 -4.08 20.83 9.50
C THR A 71 -3.21 21.28 8.35
N THR A 72 -2.19 20.49 8.03
CA THR A 72 -1.53 20.62 6.72
C THR A 72 -2.67 20.58 5.71
N PRO A 73 -2.89 21.65 4.93
CA PRO A 73 -3.97 21.64 3.95
C PRO A 73 -3.78 20.41 3.10
N THR A 74 -4.81 19.57 2.99
CA THR A 74 -4.84 18.54 1.95
C THR A 74 -4.66 19.30 0.63
N PRO A 75 -3.57 19.06 -0.14
CA PRO A 75 -3.36 19.81 -1.37
C PRO A 75 -4.58 19.62 -2.27
N THR A 76 -5.27 20.73 -2.59
CA THR A 76 -6.43 20.76 -3.49
C THR A 76 -6.03 20.87 -4.96
N GLY A 77 -4.73 20.86 -5.27
CA GLY A 77 -4.19 20.80 -6.63
C GLY A 77 -3.60 19.42 -6.95
N PRO A 78 -3.43 19.08 -8.25
CA PRO A 78 -2.66 17.90 -8.64
C PRO A 78 -1.29 18.00 -7.98
N PRO A 79 -0.74 16.89 -7.46
CA PRO A 79 0.32 17.02 -6.48
C PRO A 79 1.64 17.38 -7.17
N TYR A 80 2.64 17.70 -6.36
CA TYR A 80 4.01 17.93 -6.79
C TYR A 80 4.51 16.75 -7.63
N GLN A 81 4.68 16.96 -8.93
CA GLN A 81 5.11 15.90 -9.83
C GLN A 81 6.58 15.57 -9.55
N TRP A 82 6.96 14.31 -9.61
CA TRP A 82 8.35 13.93 -9.79
C TRP A 82 8.52 13.59 -11.26
N TRP A 83 9.37 14.35 -11.94
CA TRP A 83 9.68 14.16 -13.35
C TRP A 83 11.12 13.67 -13.44
N GLY A 84 11.37 12.62 -14.22
CA GLY A 84 12.73 12.26 -14.58
C GLY A 84 12.93 10.78 -14.79
N THR A 85 14.15 10.45 -15.20
CA THR A 85 14.66 9.09 -15.27
C THR A 85 15.80 8.98 -14.26
N TRP A 86 16.33 7.78 -14.04
CA TRP A 86 17.54 7.62 -13.25
C TRP A 86 18.76 8.24 -13.95
N GLN A 87 18.80 8.17 -15.29
CA GLN A 87 19.86 8.78 -16.10
C GLN A 87 19.87 10.31 -16.00
N ASP A 88 18.69 10.93 -15.97
CA ASP A 88 18.51 12.39 -15.97
C ASP A 88 18.26 12.99 -14.58
N GLY A 89 18.18 12.12 -13.56
CA GLY A 89 17.78 12.43 -12.20
C GLY A 89 16.29 12.68 -12.03
N TRP A 90 15.72 12.23 -10.91
CA TRP A 90 14.37 12.61 -10.50
C TRP A 90 14.37 14.08 -10.05
N LYS A 91 13.64 14.91 -10.80
CA LYS A 91 13.45 16.33 -10.54
C LYS A 91 12.11 16.56 -9.86
N LYS A 92 12.16 17.32 -8.77
CA LYS A 92 10.96 17.84 -8.10
C LYS A 92 10.28 18.85 -9.01
N VAL A 93 9.00 18.64 -9.28
CA VAL A 93 8.11 19.62 -9.90
C VAL A 93 7.26 20.22 -8.79
N GLY A 94 7.53 21.49 -8.49
CA GLY A 94 6.91 22.21 -7.37
C GLY A 94 7.63 21.97 -6.02
N SER A 95 6.94 22.29 -4.92
CA SER A 95 7.51 22.32 -3.57
C SER A 95 6.76 21.39 -2.60
N PRO A 96 6.99 20.06 -2.64
CA PRO A 96 6.32 19.12 -1.75
C PRO A 96 6.60 19.43 -0.28
N PRO A 97 5.62 19.16 0.62
CA PRO A 97 5.88 19.23 2.05
C PRO A 97 7.05 18.28 2.42
N PRO A 98 7.82 18.59 3.46
CA PRO A 98 8.83 17.66 3.97
C PRO A 98 8.19 16.33 4.35
N CYS A 99 8.85 15.22 4.02
CA CYS A 99 8.42 13.92 4.56
C CYS A 99 8.77 13.83 6.05
N PRO A 100 8.02 13.01 6.81
CA PRO A 100 8.43 12.63 8.16
C PRO A 100 9.82 11.99 8.14
N ALA A 101 10.56 12.15 9.25
CA ALA A 101 11.86 11.49 9.42
C ALA A 101 11.72 9.97 9.43
N ASP A 102 10.64 9.47 10.02
CA ASP A 102 10.25 8.07 9.99
C ASP A 102 9.20 7.86 8.88
N LEU A 103 9.63 7.25 7.77
CA LEU A 103 8.75 6.98 6.64
C LEU A 103 7.70 5.91 6.93
N SER A 104 7.87 5.06 7.94
CA SER A 104 6.85 4.06 8.31
C SER A 104 5.53 4.73 8.72
N THR A 105 5.57 5.97 9.22
CA THR A 105 4.38 6.74 9.57
C THR A 105 3.48 7.10 8.37
N LEU A 106 3.99 6.98 7.14
CA LEU A 106 3.21 7.17 5.91
C LEU A 106 2.40 5.92 5.54
N PHE A 107 2.88 4.73 5.92
CA PHE A 107 2.35 3.44 5.49
C PHE A 107 1.60 2.77 6.66
N THR A 108 0.31 3.09 6.79
CA THR A 108 -0.48 2.76 7.97
C THR A 108 -1.07 1.35 7.96
N ARG A 109 -0.98 0.64 6.83
CA ARG A 109 -1.45 -0.74 6.71
C ARG A 109 -0.73 -1.51 5.60
N LEU A 110 -0.72 -2.84 5.71
CA LEU A 110 -0.30 -3.69 4.61
C LEU A 110 -1.23 -3.59 3.41
N PRO A 111 -0.69 -3.70 2.18
CA PRO A 111 -1.48 -3.65 0.97
C PRO A 111 -2.18 -4.98 0.65
N PHE A 112 -1.96 -6.03 1.44
CA PHE A 112 -2.55 -7.36 1.29
C PHE A 112 -2.75 -8.00 2.66
N ASP A 113 -3.52 -9.10 2.69
CA ASP A 113 -3.68 -9.94 3.87
C ASP A 113 -2.58 -11.02 3.90
N LEU A 114 -1.88 -11.16 5.03
CA LEU A 114 -0.78 -12.12 5.14
C LEU A 114 -1.25 -13.58 5.21
N ASP A 115 -2.53 -13.81 5.54
CA ASP A 115 -3.10 -15.15 5.52
C ASP A 115 -3.32 -15.66 4.08
N ASP A 116 -3.43 -14.73 3.12
CA ASP A 116 -3.57 -15.03 1.70
C ASP A 116 -2.22 -15.10 0.95
N VAL A 117 -1.10 -14.80 1.65
CA VAL A 117 0.24 -14.67 1.07
C VAL A 117 1.18 -15.75 1.63
N PRO A 118 1.41 -16.84 0.88
CA PRO A 118 2.33 -17.91 1.30
C PRO A 118 3.82 -17.54 1.19
N SER A 119 4.22 -16.67 0.26
CA SER A 119 5.62 -16.26 0.15
C SER A 119 5.82 -14.85 -0.41
N ILE A 120 6.94 -14.24 -0.03
CA ILE A 120 7.34 -12.89 -0.41
C ILE A 120 8.80 -12.92 -0.80
N VAL A 121 9.15 -12.58 -2.04
CA VAL A 121 10.55 -12.32 -2.40
C VAL A 121 10.91 -10.91 -1.94
N ARG A 122 12.02 -10.76 -1.20
CA ARG A 122 12.46 -9.45 -0.70
C ARG A 122 12.73 -8.46 -1.85
N PRO A 123 12.47 -7.15 -1.66
CA PRO A 123 12.87 -6.13 -2.63
C PRO A 123 14.40 -6.03 -2.72
N GLY A 124 14.93 -5.61 -3.86
CA GLY A 124 16.37 -5.48 -4.07
C GLY A 124 17.07 -6.83 -4.22
N TYR A 125 16.34 -7.84 -4.68
CA TYR A 125 16.84 -9.18 -4.97
C TYR A 125 17.35 -9.28 -6.41
N LEU A 126 18.45 -10.01 -6.62
CA LEU A 126 18.93 -10.36 -7.95
C LEU A 126 18.33 -11.69 -8.39
N ASN A 127 17.38 -11.65 -9.32
CA ASN A 127 16.88 -12.87 -9.95
C ASN A 127 17.88 -13.40 -10.98
N PRO A 128 18.38 -14.64 -10.86
CA PRO A 128 19.31 -15.22 -11.82
C PRO A 128 18.78 -15.30 -13.26
N HIS A 129 17.45 -15.38 -13.43
CA HIS A 129 16.79 -15.55 -14.72
C HIS A 129 16.26 -14.23 -15.30
N SER A 130 15.71 -13.36 -14.45
CA SER A 130 15.04 -12.12 -14.89
C SER A 130 15.76 -10.83 -14.47
N GLY A 131 16.97 -10.94 -13.93
CA GLY A 131 17.80 -9.81 -13.50
C GLY A 131 17.35 -9.17 -12.19
N TYR A 132 17.85 -7.96 -11.95
CA TYR A 132 17.69 -7.23 -10.71
C TYR A 132 16.25 -6.72 -10.50
N LYS A 133 15.72 -6.87 -9.27
CA LYS A 133 14.33 -6.51 -8.94
C LYS A 133 14.30 -5.51 -7.78
N PRO A 134 14.00 -4.23 -8.05
CA PRO A 134 13.96 -3.19 -7.00
C PRO A 134 12.64 -3.20 -6.19
N HIS A 135 11.78 -4.18 -6.41
CA HIS A 135 10.51 -4.40 -5.72
C HIS A 135 10.48 -5.83 -5.17
N GLY A 136 9.58 -6.09 -4.23
CA GLY A 136 9.30 -7.45 -3.79
C GLY A 136 8.30 -8.14 -4.71
N HIS A 137 8.27 -9.47 -4.69
CA HIS A 137 7.23 -10.26 -5.34
C HIS A 137 6.37 -10.88 -4.24
N VAL A 138 5.11 -10.45 -4.13
CA VAL A 138 4.16 -10.96 -3.14
C VAL A 138 3.31 -12.01 -3.83
N ARG A 139 3.44 -13.27 -3.42
CA ARG A 139 2.74 -14.39 -4.06
C ARG A 139 1.46 -14.72 -3.31
N PHE A 140 0.39 -14.96 -4.05
CA PHE A 140 -0.91 -15.43 -3.55
C PHE A 140 -1.11 -16.92 -3.80
N MET A 141 -0.05 -17.62 -4.19
CA MET A 141 -0.03 -19.07 -4.30
C MET A 141 1.38 -19.60 -3.99
N PRO A 142 1.50 -20.82 -3.45
CA PRO A 142 2.80 -21.41 -3.17
C PRO A 142 3.67 -21.52 -4.45
N PRO A 143 4.98 -21.23 -4.38
CA PRO A 143 5.87 -21.30 -5.55
C PRO A 143 5.93 -22.67 -6.23
N ASP A 144 5.77 -23.76 -5.48
CA ASP A 144 5.85 -25.13 -5.95
C ASP A 144 4.62 -25.57 -6.75
N VAL A 145 3.46 -24.94 -6.54
CA VAL A 145 2.23 -25.19 -7.32
C VAL A 145 2.01 -24.18 -8.45
N ALA A 146 2.79 -23.10 -8.51
CA ALA A 146 2.70 -22.11 -9.58
C ALA A 146 3.03 -22.75 -10.94
N GLY A 147 2.17 -22.50 -11.94
CA GLY A 147 2.30 -23.05 -13.29
C GLY A 147 1.80 -24.49 -13.45
N GLN A 148 1.30 -25.15 -12.41
CA GLN A 148 0.67 -26.47 -12.54
C GLN A 148 -0.76 -26.33 -13.12
N PRO A 149 -1.14 -27.07 -14.18
CA PRO A 149 -2.46 -26.93 -14.82
C PRO A 149 -3.66 -27.14 -13.89
N ASP A 150 -3.48 -27.94 -12.85
CA ASP A 150 -4.50 -28.34 -11.86
C ASP A 150 -4.40 -27.55 -10.54
N ALA A 151 -3.55 -26.53 -10.48
CA ALA A 151 -3.42 -25.69 -9.29
C ALA A 151 -4.74 -24.96 -8.97
N VAL A 152 -5.29 -25.24 -7.79
CA VAL A 152 -6.49 -24.56 -7.28
C VAL A 152 -6.09 -23.37 -6.42
N VAL A 153 -6.65 -22.21 -6.73
CA VAL A 153 -6.43 -20.96 -6.00
C VAL A 153 -7.58 -20.72 -5.05
N ASN A 154 -7.30 -20.67 -3.75
CA ASN A 154 -8.29 -20.35 -2.71
C ASN A 154 -7.98 -19.04 -1.94
N SER A 155 -6.96 -18.30 -2.35
CA SER A 155 -6.54 -17.05 -1.70
C SER A 155 -7.32 -15.85 -2.24
N ARG A 156 -7.63 -14.90 -1.34
CA ARG A 156 -8.15 -13.58 -1.75
C ARG A 156 -6.98 -12.72 -2.23
N GLN A 157 -7.16 -12.11 -3.39
CA GLN A 157 -6.12 -11.35 -4.09
C GLN A 157 -6.37 -9.83 -4.02
N VAL A 158 -6.94 -9.38 -2.89
CA VAL A 158 -7.35 -7.97 -2.75
C VAL A 158 -6.12 -7.13 -2.41
N ILE A 159 -5.88 -6.12 -3.24
CA ILE A 159 -4.80 -5.13 -3.06
C ILE A 159 -5.40 -3.83 -2.54
N TYR A 160 -4.82 -3.34 -1.46
CA TYR A 160 -5.20 -2.10 -0.79
C TYR A 160 -4.13 -1.03 -0.95
N ALA A 161 -4.53 0.23 -0.97
CA ALA A 161 -3.59 1.33 -0.82
C ALA A 161 -2.95 1.28 0.58
N PRO A 162 -1.61 1.20 0.70
CA PRO A 162 -0.95 1.13 2.00
C PRO A 162 -0.78 2.51 2.68
N ALA A 163 -0.97 3.59 1.91
CA ALA A 163 -0.80 4.97 2.32
C ALA A 163 -1.80 5.88 1.59
N ASP A 164 -2.06 7.06 2.15
CA ASP A 164 -2.73 8.14 1.45
C ASP A 164 -1.82 8.66 0.33
N GLY A 165 -2.38 8.89 -0.86
CA GLY A 165 -1.60 9.46 -1.95
C GLY A 165 -2.38 9.62 -3.23
N TRP A 166 -1.64 9.60 -4.33
CA TRP A 166 -2.17 9.87 -5.66
C TRP A 166 -1.60 8.88 -6.65
N VAL A 167 -2.47 8.25 -7.44
CA VAL A 167 -2.05 7.56 -8.67
C VAL A 167 -1.61 8.62 -9.66
N TYR A 168 -0.46 8.42 -10.29
CA TYR A 168 0.18 9.43 -11.14
C TYR A 168 0.53 8.93 -12.52
N ALA A 169 0.96 7.68 -12.60
CA ALA A 169 1.27 7.04 -13.84
C ALA A 169 0.71 5.64 -13.83
N ALA A 170 0.35 5.18 -15.03
CA ALA A 170 -0.17 3.85 -15.23
C ALA A 170 0.35 3.29 -16.55
N GLY A 171 0.44 1.98 -16.61
CA GLY A 171 0.70 1.21 -17.82
C GLY A 171 -0.31 0.08 -17.88
N VAL A 172 -0.79 -0.23 -19.08
CA VAL A 172 -1.68 -1.35 -19.35
C VAL A 172 -0.98 -2.20 -20.40
N TYR A 173 -0.75 -3.47 -20.11
CA TYR A 173 0.13 -4.28 -20.94
C TYR A 173 -0.27 -5.75 -20.99
N ARG A 174 0.13 -6.37 -22.10
CA ARG A 174 -0.07 -7.77 -22.41
C ARG A 174 1.08 -8.57 -21.81
N GLU A 175 0.88 -9.11 -20.61
CA GLU A 175 1.87 -10.03 -20.02
C GLU A 175 1.79 -11.41 -20.68
N SER A 176 0.58 -11.91 -20.90
CA SER A 176 0.33 -13.20 -21.54
C SER A 176 -0.78 -13.09 -22.59
N TYR A 177 -0.62 -13.76 -23.73
CA TYR A 177 -1.62 -13.81 -24.82
C TYR A 177 -2.87 -14.64 -24.48
N THR A 178 -2.94 -15.20 -23.28
CA THR A 178 -4.17 -15.78 -22.73
C THR A 178 -5.20 -14.68 -22.40
N PRO A 179 -6.45 -14.76 -22.90
CA PRO A 179 -7.50 -13.82 -22.54
C PRO A 179 -7.68 -13.69 -21.03
N GLY A 180 -7.80 -12.46 -20.53
CA GLY A 180 -7.97 -12.18 -19.10
C GLY A 180 -6.66 -12.01 -18.32
N ASN A 181 -5.49 -12.14 -18.96
CA ASN A 181 -4.17 -11.94 -18.33
C ASN A 181 -3.49 -10.63 -18.69
N ASP A 182 -4.24 -9.68 -19.26
CA ASP A 182 -3.80 -8.28 -19.35
C ASP A 182 -3.53 -7.72 -17.95
N GLN A 183 -2.44 -6.98 -17.82
CA GLN A 183 -1.95 -6.47 -16.54
C GLN A 183 -1.92 -4.94 -16.51
N VAL A 184 -1.87 -4.42 -15.30
CA VAL A 184 -1.81 -3.00 -15.01
C VAL A 184 -0.71 -2.75 -13.98
N ILE A 185 0.14 -1.78 -14.31
CA ILE A 185 1.11 -1.18 -13.40
C ILE A 185 0.60 0.20 -12.99
N LEU A 186 0.65 0.50 -11.69
CA LEU A 186 0.21 1.76 -11.11
C LEU A 186 1.32 2.37 -10.25
N ASP A 187 1.63 3.64 -10.53
CA ASP A 187 2.60 4.45 -9.79
C ASP A 187 1.88 5.45 -8.91
N PHE A 188 2.21 5.44 -7.62
CA PHE A 188 1.62 6.31 -6.62
C PHE A 188 2.67 7.19 -5.96
N PHE A 189 2.26 8.37 -5.52
CA PHE A 189 3.08 9.23 -4.67
C PHE A 189 2.31 9.68 -3.43
N VAL A 190 2.97 9.67 -2.27
CA VAL A 190 2.50 10.42 -1.10
C VAL A 190 2.76 11.90 -1.36
N ASP A 191 2.04 12.76 -0.64
CA ASP A 191 2.15 14.23 -0.79
C ASP A 191 3.60 14.74 -0.64
N CYS A 192 4.45 14.06 0.15
CA CYS A 192 5.84 14.47 0.38
C CYS A 192 6.87 13.94 -0.65
N GLY A 193 6.44 13.07 -1.58
CA GLY A 193 7.26 12.61 -2.71
C GLY A 193 7.85 11.21 -2.64
N VAL A 194 7.53 10.40 -1.62
CA VAL A 194 7.85 8.96 -1.64
C VAL A 194 6.89 8.26 -2.60
N MET A 195 7.42 7.36 -3.41
CA MET A 195 6.67 6.62 -4.42
C MET A 195 6.40 5.20 -3.93
N TRP A 196 5.23 4.65 -4.24
CA TRP A 196 5.03 3.19 -4.24
C TRP A 196 4.42 2.75 -5.56
N ARG A 197 4.67 1.49 -5.92
CA ARG A 197 4.27 0.89 -7.18
C ARG A 197 3.65 -0.47 -6.94
N PHE A 198 2.59 -0.74 -7.67
CA PHE A 198 2.09 -2.10 -7.89
C PHE A 198 2.25 -2.44 -9.37
N ASP A 199 2.80 -3.62 -9.66
CA ASP A 199 2.75 -4.23 -10.99
C ASP A 199 1.99 -5.56 -10.94
N HIS A 200 1.57 -6.08 -12.09
CA HIS A 200 0.78 -7.29 -12.22
C HIS A 200 -0.59 -7.24 -11.51
N LEU A 201 -1.23 -6.07 -11.49
CA LEU A 201 -2.66 -5.98 -11.17
C LEU A 201 -3.45 -6.44 -12.38
N ARG A 202 -4.44 -7.34 -12.20
CA ARG A 202 -5.17 -7.89 -13.35
C ARG A 202 -6.15 -6.87 -13.93
N GLN A 203 -6.07 -6.63 -15.23
CA GLN A 203 -7.01 -5.75 -15.91
C GLN A 203 -8.43 -6.31 -15.83
N GLY A 204 -9.41 -5.41 -15.65
CA GLY A 204 -10.81 -5.78 -15.41
C GLY A 204 -11.14 -6.13 -13.95
N HIS A 205 -10.15 -6.18 -13.05
CA HIS A 205 -10.33 -6.42 -11.61
C HIS A 205 -9.91 -5.24 -10.72
N LEU A 206 -9.67 -4.08 -11.34
CA LEU A 206 -9.41 -2.83 -10.64
C LEU A 206 -10.67 -2.30 -9.95
N SER A 207 -10.51 -1.49 -8.90
CA SER A 207 -11.62 -0.74 -8.34
C SER A 207 -12.15 0.30 -9.35
N PRO A 208 -13.42 0.75 -9.22
CA PRO A 208 -14.01 1.68 -10.18
C PRO A 208 -13.19 2.96 -10.39
N ALA A 209 -12.60 3.51 -9.31
CA ALA A 209 -11.76 4.69 -9.37
C ALA A 209 -10.47 4.44 -10.18
N MET A 210 -9.83 3.29 -9.99
CA MET A 210 -8.60 2.92 -10.72
C MET A 210 -8.90 2.60 -12.18
N ALA A 211 -10.00 1.89 -12.45
CA ALA A 211 -10.44 1.59 -13.82
C ALA A 211 -10.71 2.85 -14.63
N GLU A 212 -11.39 3.85 -14.04
CA GLU A 212 -11.62 5.14 -14.71
C GLU A 212 -10.32 5.92 -14.90
N ALA A 213 -9.42 5.90 -13.91
CA ALA A 213 -8.11 6.58 -13.98
C ALA A 213 -7.27 6.12 -15.19
N ILE A 214 -7.37 4.84 -15.56
CA ILE A 214 -6.56 4.26 -16.65
C ILE A 214 -7.30 4.14 -17.99
N LYS A 215 -8.55 4.58 -18.09
CA LYS A 215 -9.42 4.38 -19.27
C LYS A 215 -8.82 4.87 -20.60
N GLY A 216 -7.96 5.89 -20.55
CA GLY A 216 -7.25 6.44 -21.71
C GLY A 216 -5.83 5.89 -21.94
N VAL A 217 -5.37 4.95 -21.11
CA VAL A 217 -4.04 4.37 -21.22
C VAL A 217 -4.07 3.24 -22.26
N PRO A 218 -3.29 3.33 -23.34
CA PRO A 218 -3.31 2.30 -24.38
C PRO A 218 -2.66 1.01 -23.90
N MET A 219 -3.16 -0.12 -24.40
CA MET A 219 -2.52 -1.44 -24.27
C MET A 219 -1.15 -1.44 -24.94
N ARG A 220 -0.18 -2.13 -24.34
CA ARG A 220 1.21 -2.27 -24.82
C ARG A 220 1.73 -3.70 -24.68
N GLU A 221 2.87 -3.97 -25.29
CA GLU A 221 3.64 -5.22 -25.11
C GLU A 221 4.74 -5.06 -24.03
N ASP A 222 4.83 -3.91 -23.37
CA ASP A 222 5.80 -3.62 -22.30
C ASP A 222 5.12 -2.93 -21.11
N SER A 223 5.76 -2.97 -19.95
CA SER A 223 5.24 -2.38 -18.70
C SER A 223 5.58 -0.89 -18.53
N GLN A 224 5.85 -0.16 -19.63
CA GLN A 224 6.15 1.27 -19.52
C GLN A 224 4.94 2.06 -19.05
N THR A 225 5.12 2.84 -17.98
CA THR A 225 4.08 3.71 -17.44
C THR A 225 4.06 5.06 -18.15
N ARG A 226 2.89 5.71 -18.13
CA ARG A 226 2.68 7.07 -18.64
C ARG A 226 1.93 7.89 -17.61
N PHE A 227 2.21 9.18 -17.55
CA PHE A 227 1.45 10.08 -16.69
C PHE A 227 -0.03 10.11 -17.08
N ILE A 228 -0.88 10.07 -16.06
CA ILE A 228 -2.34 10.19 -16.16
C ILE A 228 -2.82 11.41 -15.36
N THR A 229 -4.09 11.76 -15.47
CA THR A 229 -4.71 12.70 -14.54
C THR A 229 -4.66 12.11 -13.13
N PRO A 230 -4.05 12.79 -12.15
CA PRO A 230 -3.87 12.20 -10.83
C PRO A 230 -5.19 11.90 -10.13
N VAL A 231 -5.28 10.72 -9.51
CA VAL A 231 -6.46 10.28 -8.73
C VAL A 231 -6.04 10.05 -7.29
N ARG A 232 -6.73 10.69 -6.34
CA ARG A 232 -6.42 10.54 -4.91
C ARG A 232 -6.93 9.20 -4.40
N VAL A 233 -6.13 8.57 -3.54
CA VAL A 233 -6.49 7.37 -2.78
C VAL A 233 -6.20 7.61 -1.30
N LYS A 234 -6.96 6.92 -0.45
CA LYS A 234 -6.72 6.84 0.99
C LYS A 234 -6.15 5.48 1.35
N ALA A 235 -5.35 5.43 2.41
CA ALA A 235 -4.92 4.17 2.99
C ALA A 235 -6.15 3.29 3.30
N GLY A 236 -6.15 2.06 2.80
CA GLY A 236 -7.25 1.11 2.93
C GLY A 236 -8.26 1.09 1.79
N ASP A 237 -8.17 2.01 0.83
CA ASP A 237 -8.95 1.91 -0.40
C ASP A 237 -8.57 0.62 -1.15
N ILE A 238 -9.56 -0.08 -1.69
CA ILE A 238 -9.32 -1.22 -2.58
C ILE A 238 -8.83 -0.68 -3.93
N LEU A 239 -7.70 -1.19 -4.40
CA LEU A 239 -7.09 -0.85 -5.69
C LEU A 239 -7.42 -1.91 -6.74
N ALA A 240 -7.33 -3.19 -6.36
CA ALA A 240 -7.64 -4.33 -7.22
C ALA A 240 -8.14 -5.52 -6.40
N THR A 241 -8.80 -6.46 -7.08
CA THR A 241 -9.34 -7.69 -6.48
C THR A 241 -8.73 -8.96 -7.05
N ALA A 242 -7.80 -8.84 -7.99
CA ALA A 242 -7.13 -9.95 -8.64
C ALA A 242 -5.75 -9.52 -9.19
N VAL A 243 -4.78 -10.44 -9.18
CA VAL A 243 -3.38 -10.18 -9.56
C VAL A 243 -2.76 -11.32 -10.37
N GLY A 244 -1.68 -11.05 -11.10
CA GLY A 244 -0.90 -12.05 -11.81
C GLY A 244 -1.64 -12.70 -12.98
N ILE A 245 -1.32 -13.96 -13.27
CA ILE A 245 -1.72 -14.70 -14.47
C ILE A 245 -2.57 -15.92 -14.07
N THR A 246 -3.73 -16.12 -14.69
CA THR A 246 -4.62 -17.26 -14.38
C THR A 246 -4.34 -18.52 -15.22
N SER A 247 -3.65 -18.38 -16.36
CA SER A 247 -3.23 -19.47 -17.24
C SER A 247 -2.21 -18.98 -18.27
N CYS A 248 -1.31 -19.87 -18.66
CA CYS A 248 -0.24 -19.65 -19.63
C CYS A 248 -0.31 -20.63 -20.82
N ASP A 249 -1.51 -21.13 -21.13
CA ASP A 249 -1.69 -22.25 -22.07
C ASP A 249 -1.32 -21.94 -23.54
N VAL A 250 -1.34 -20.66 -23.96
CA VAL A 250 -1.20 -20.29 -25.39
C VAL A 250 0.18 -19.76 -25.81
N ALA A 251 1.12 -19.59 -24.89
CA ALA A 251 2.54 -19.40 -25.13
C ALA A 251 3.22 -19.24 -23.76
N VAL A 252 4.46 -19.73 -23.60
CA VAL A 252 5.27 -19.49 -22.39
C VAL A 252 5.63 -18.00 -22.35
N ALA A 253 4.72 -17.19 -21.79
CA ALA A 253 4.94 -15.78 -21.59
C ALA A 253 6.07 -15.56 -20.57
N VAL A 254 6.66 -14.36 -20.61
CA VAL A 254 7.52 -13.88 -19.52
C VAL A 254 6.69 -13.95 -18.23
N GLY A 255 7.23 -14.56 -17.17
CA GLY A 255 6.52 -14.71 -15.89
C GLY A 255 5.70 -16.00 -15.72
N CYS A 256 5.63 -16.90 -16.72
CA CYS A 256 4.96 -18.20 -16.59
C CYS A 256 5.94 -19.32 -16.19
N PRO A 257 5.81 -19.91 -14.99
CA PRO A 257 6.62 -21.08 -14.60
C PRO A 257 6.13 -22.40 -15.21
N GLY A 258 4.93 -22.39 -15.82
CA GLY A 258 4.28 -23.53 -16.46
C GLY A 258 2.93 -23.09 -17.07
N PRO A 259 2.14 -24.02 -17.63
CA PRO A 259 0.85 -23.72 -18.27
C PRO A 259 -0.26 -23.23 -17.31
N GLY A 260 -0.16 -23.54 -16.02
CA GLY A 260 -1.14 -23.14 -15.00
C GLY A 260 -1.02 -21.69 -14.50
N PRO A 261 -1.75 -21.33 -13.43
CA PRO A 261 -1.75 -19.97 -12.88
C PRO A 261 -0.42 -19.61 -12.20
N ASN A 262 -0.10 -18.32 -12.20
CA ASN A 262 0.93 -17.72 -11.36
C ASN A 262 0.41 -16.40 -10.79
N LEU A 263 -0.02 -16.43 -9.53
CA LEU A 263 -0.69 -15.30 -8.87
C LEU A 263 0.28 -14.56 -7.96
N PHE A 264 0.66 -13.36 -8.38
CA PHE A 264 1.58 -12.51 -7.68
C PHE A 264 1.32 -11.05 -8.02
N VAL A 265 1.79 -10.17 -7.15
CA VAL A 265 1.86 -8.72 -7.39
C VAL A 265 3.26 -8.26 -7.05
N ASP A 266 3.78 -7.34 -7.84
CA ASP A 266 5.05 -6.72 -7.51
C ASP A 266 4.77 -5.50 -6.67
N PHE A 267 5.42 -5.39 -5.51
CA PHE A 267 5.26 -4.26 -4.61
C PHE A 267 6.61 -3.62 -4.32
N GLY A 268 6.73 -2.35 -4.71
CA GLY A 268 7.94 -1.55 -4.49
C GLY A 268 7.62 -0.23 -3.82
N VAL A 269 8.55 0.23 -2.99
CA VAL A 269 8.55 1.58 -2.42
C VAL A 269 9.88 2.23 -2.71
N TYR A 270 9.84 3.49 -3.16
CA TYR A 270 10.99 4.22 -3.68
C TYR A 270 11.06 5.62 -3.10
N ASP A 271 12.28 6.08 -2.83
CA ASP A 271 12.54 7.43 -2.37
C ASP A 271 13.31 8.22 -3.42
N PRO A 272 12.64 8.88 -4.38
CA PRO A 272 13.31 9.64 -5.43
C PRO A 272 14.07 10.88 -4.90
N ARG A 273 13.98 11.18 -3.60
CA ARG A 273 14.65 12.32 -2.96
C ARG A 273 16.12 12.03 -2.65
N GLN A 274 16.53 10.76 -2.59
CA GLN A 274 17.85 10.35 -2.16
C GLN A 274 18.23 8.96 -2.67
N LEU A 275 19.53 8.68 -2.74
CA LEU A 275 20.02 7.33 -3.03
C LEU A 275 19.85 6.41 -1.83
N ASN A 276 19.55 5.14 -2.08
CA ASN A 276 19.55 4.10 -1.06
C ASN A 276 20.97 3.75 -0.62
N GLU A 277 21.07 2.97 0.47
CA GLU A 277 22.36 2.66 1.07
C GLU A 277 23.31 1.95 0.10
N ALA A 278 22.82 0.92 -0.61
CA ALA A 278 23.62 0.17 -1.58
C ALA A 278 24.24 1.08 -2.66
N ALA A 279 23.44 1.99 -3.23
CA ALA A 279 23.91 2.95 -4.23
C ALA A 279 24.87 4.01 -3.66
N ARG A 280 24.74 4.39 -2.38
CA ARG A 280 25.64 5.33 -1.72
C ARG A 280 26.97 4.69 -1.34
N SER A 281 26.94 3.44 -0.87
CA SER A 281 28.13 2.71 -0.44
C SER A 281 28.97 2.22 -1.62
N ASP A 282 28.33 1.91 -2.75
CA ASP A 282 28.98 1.40 -3.95
C ASP A 282 28.38 2.05 -5.21
N PRO A 283 29.05 3.06 -5.82
CA PRO A 283 28.59 3.65 -7.06
C PRO A 283 28.49 2.65 -8.24
N SER A 284 29.25 1.55 -8.22
CA SER A 284 29.19 0.52 -9.25
C SER A 284 27.90 -0.31 -9.19
N PHE A 285 27.19 -0.25 -8.07
CA PHE A 285 25.84 -0.80 -7.92
C PHE A 285 24.88 -0.28 -9.00
N LEU A 286 25.13 0.91 -9.53
CA LEU A 286 24.30 1.56 -10.53
C LEU A 286 24.75 1.29 -11.96
N ALA A 287 25.80 0.48 -12.16
CA ALA A 287 26.28 0.06 -13.46
C ALA A 287 25.51 -1.18 -14.00
N GLY A 288 25.44 -1.32 -15.32
CA GLY A 288 24.88 -2.50 -16.00
C GLY A 288 23.78 -2.19 -17.03
N PRO A 289 23.35 -3.19 -17.83
CA PRO A 289 22.43 -2.97 -18.96
C PRO A 289 20.94 -2.88 -18.58
N ASN A 290 20.54 -3.31 -17.37
CA ASN A 290 19.14 -3.42 -16.95
C ASN A 290 18.79 -2.55 -15.73
N VAL A 291 19.46 -1.42 -15.55
CA VAL A 291 19.23 -0.54 -14.39
C VAL A 291 18.00 0.34 -14.63
N GLY A 292 16.83 -0.30 -14.55
CA GLY A 292 15.55 0.40 -14.45
C GLY A 292 15.62 1.38 -13.29
N SER A 293 15.06 2.57 -13.48
CA SER A 293 15.33 3.82 -12.74
C SER A 293 15.10 3.80 -11.22
N LEU A 294 14.65 2.67 -10.70
CA LEU A 294 14.21 2.47 -9.34
C LEU A 294 15.27 1.76 -8.47
N LYS A 295 16.29 1.13 -9.08
CA LYS A 295 17.34 0.39 -8.33
C LYS A 295 18.05 1.24 -7.28
N GLY A 296 18.44 2.46 -7.64
CA GLY A 296 19.21 3.36 -6.76
C GLY A 296 18.38 4.05 -5.70
N ILE A 297 17.05 3.93 -5.75
CA ILE A 297 16.11 4.65 -4.87
C ILE A 297 15.12 3.70 -4.19
N GLY A 298 15.25 2.39 -4.39
CA GLY A 298 14.43 1.38 -3.74
C GLY A 298 14.68 1.33 -2.24
N LEU A 299 13.60 1.14 -1.49
CA LEU A 299 13.60 0.97 -0.04
C LEU A 299 13.30 -0.48 0.35
N CYS A 300 13.75 -0.89 1.53
CA CYS A 300 13.19 -2.07 2.18
C CYS A 300 11.78 -1.74 2.66
N TRP A 301 10.76 -2.02 1.85
CA TRP A 301 9.38 -1.72 2.24
C TRP A 301 8.92 -2.54 3.45
N ILE A 302 9.57 -3.68 3.76
CA ILE A 302 9.30 -4.47 4.98
C ILE A 302 9.51 -3.63 6.25
N ASP A 303 10.55 -2.78 6.26
CA ASP A 303 10.86 -1.88 7.39
C ASP A 303 9.81 -0.78 7.59
N LEU A 304 8.99 -0.51 6.56
CA LEU A 304 7.90 0.46 6.64
C LEU A 304 6.67 -0.08 7.37
N PHE A 305 6.63 -1.38 7.68
CA PHE A 305 5.54 -2.04 8.40
C PHE A 305 6.04 -2.66 9.71
N PRO A 306 6.55 -1.88 10.68
CA PRO A 306 7.22 -2.40 11.88
C PRO A 306 6.33 -3.34 12.70
N ALA A 307 5.02 -3.09 12.76
CA ALA A 307 4.06 -3.94 13.47
C ALA A 307 3.88 -5.34 12.85
N SER A 308 4.15 -5.48 11.56
CA SER A 308 3.98 -6.74 10.81
C SER A 308 5.31 -7.31 10.30
N LYS A 309 6.44 -6.62 10.52
CA LYS A 309 7.76 -7.01 10.02
C LYS A 309 8.10 -8.47 10.29
N ALA A 310 7.96 -8.94 11.52
CA ALA A 310 8.26 -10.34 11.85
C ALA A 310 7.40 -11.35 11.07
N ALA A 311 6.12 -11.04 10.86
CA ALA A 311 5.20 -11.91 10.13
C ALA A 311 5.48 -11.91 8.61
N ILE A 312 5.94 -10.77 8.07
CA ILE A 312 6.39 -10.64 6.68
C ILE A 312 7.71 -11.42 6.50
N GLU A 313 8.67 -11.22 7.40
CA GLU A 313 9.99 -11.88 7.35
C GLU A 313 9.88 -13.41 7.44
N ALA A 314 8.91 -13.93 8.20
CA ALA A 314 8.62 -15.36 8.26
C ALA A 314 8.19 -15.98 6.91
N ARG A 315 7.73 -15.15 5.97
CA ARG A 315 7.36 -15.54 4.59
C ARG A 315 8.37 -15.04 3.56
N ALA A 316 9.37 -14.27 4.00
CA ALA A 316 10.27 -13.55 3.12
C ALA A 316 11.47 -14.42 2.72
N GLU A 317 11.69 -14.53 1.42
CA GLU A 317 12.75 -15.33 0.82
C GLU A 317 13.70 -14.48 -0.01
N GLY A 318 14.89 -15.04 -0.30
CA GLY A 318 15.92 -14.40 -1.10
C GLY A 318 16.78 -13.39 -0.32
N THR A 319 17.94 -13.11 -0.89
CA THR A 319 18.82 -12.01 -0.45
C THR A 319 18.23 -10.66 -0.82
N SER A 320 18.72 -9.59 -0.19
CA SER A 320 18.28 -8.23 -0.47
C SER A 320 19.41 -7.25 -0.26
N ASP A 321 19.58 -6.33 -1.20
CA ASP A 321 20.46 -5.17 -1.03
C ASP A 321 19.80 -4.04 -0.23
N TYR A 322 18.49 -4.12 0.03
CA TYR A 322 17.73 -3.07 0.70
C TYR A 322 17.39 -3.42 2.14
N CYS A 323 16.99 -4.68 2.36
CA CYS A 323 16.54 -5.20 3.65
C CYS A 323 17.70 -5.84 4.39
N LYS A 324 17.95 -5.37 5.61
CA LYS A 324 18.89 -6.04 6.51
C LYS A 324 18.25 -7.31 7.04
N VAL A 325 18.78 -8.46 6.60
CA VAL A 325 18.42 -9.80 7.07
C VAL A 325 19.14 -10.11 8.38
#